data_AF-A0A2N5AJP2-F1
#
_entry.id   AF-A0A2N5AJP2-F1
#
_cell.length_a   1.000
_cell.length_b   1.000
_cell.length_c   1.000
_cell.angle_alpha   90.00
_cell.angle_beta   90.00
_cell.angle_gamma   90.00
#
_symmetry.space_group_name_H-M   'P 1'
#
loop_
_entity.id
_entity.type
_entity.pdbx_description
1 polymer ?
#
loop_
_entity_poly.entity_id
_entity_poly.type
_entity_poly.pdbx_seq_one_letter_code
_entity_poly.pdbx_strand_id
1 'polypeptide(L)' 'GSTPLMKFLLPEILTVDPGYAESGRRAARQLIEQIAGSVEPRQIVIPAALN' A
#
# COMPACT_ATOMS: atom_id res chain seq x y z
N GLY A 1 -12.00 2.27 2.50
CA GLY A 1 -11.22 1.34 1.67
C GLY A 1 -11.55 1.63 0.23
N SER A 2 -10.57 1.67 -0.66
CA SER A 2 -10.73 2.06 -2.07
C SER A 2 -10.46 0.84 -2.97
N THR A 3 -11.30 -0.19 -2.87
CA THR A 3 -11.13 -1.42 -3.68
C THR A 3 -11.70 -1.22 -5.09
N PRO A 4 -11.17 -1.93 -6.12
CA PRO A 4 -11.71 -1.85 -7.48
C PRO A 4 -13.20 -2.20 -7.55
N LEU A 5 -13.64 -3.21 -6.79
CA LEU A 5 -15.05 -3.61 -6.72
C LEU A 5 -15.93 -2.50 -6.14
N MET A 6 -15.47 -1.80 -5.10
CA MET A 6 -16.23 -0.72 -4.49
C MET A 6 -16.36 0.48 -5.42
N LYS A 7 -15.29 0.84 -6.15
CA LYS A 7 -15.33 1.89 -7.19
C LYS A 7 -16.29 1.53 -8.33
N PHE A 8 -16.37 0.26 -8.69
CA PHE A 8 -17.26 -0.21 -9.75
C PHE A 8 -18.73 -0.18 -9.33
N LEU A 9 -19.04 -0.66 -8.12
CA LEU A 9 -20.43 -0.76 -7.64
C LEU A 9 -21.00 0.58 -7.17
N LEU A 10 -20.17 1.46 -6.60
CA LEU A 10 -20.60 2.69 -5.93
C LEU A 10 -19.68 3.87 -6.32
N PRO A 11 -19.71 4.30 -7.59
CA PRO A 11 -18.74 5.27 -8.11
C PRO A 11 -18.86 6.68 -7.49
N GLU A 12 -20.00 7.02 -6.89
CA GLU A 12 -20.23 8.34 -6.28
C GLU A 12 -19.81 8.43 -4.81
N ILE A 13 -19.37 7.32 -4.21
CA ILE A 13 -18.92 7.32 -2.82
C ILE A 13 -17.48 7.81 -2.75
N LEU A 14 -17.24 8.80 -1.90
CA LEU A 14 -15.90 9.24 -1.53
C LEU A 14 -15.17 8.13 -0.77
N THR A 15 -13.98 7.75 -1.21
CA THR A 15 -13.25 6.63 -0.62
C THR A 15 -11.88 7.05 -0.12
N VAL A 16 -11.42 6.39 0.93
CA VAL A 16 -10.02 6.48 1.36
C VAL A 16 -9.27 5.26 0.85
N ASP A 17 -8.17 5.49 0.14
CA ASP A 17 -7.18 4.50 -0.23
C ASP A 17 -6.11 4.39 0.86
N PRO A 18 -6.03 3.25 1.58
CA PRO A 18 -5.00 3.02 2.57
C PRO A 18 -3.60 2.77 1.97
N GLY A 19 -3.46 2.69 0.64
CA GLY A 19 -2.20 2.50 -0.05
C GLY A 19 -1.78 1.04 -0.21
N TYR A 20 -2.72 0.09 -0.33
CA TYR A 20 -2.41 -1.35 -0.42
C TYR A 20 -1.37 -1.70 -1.48
N ALA A 21 -1.45 -1.07 -2.66
CA ALA A 21 -0.48 -1.28 -3.73
C ALA A 21 0.93 -0.83 -3.33
N GLU A 22 1.05 0.32 -2.66
CA GLU A 22 2.34 0.84 -2.19
C GLU A 22 2.88 0.02 -1.01
N SER A 23 2.02 -0.38 -0.08
CA SER A 23 2.36 -1.29 1.02
C SER A 23 2.98 -2.59 0.48
N GLY A 24 2.35 -3.19 -0.53
CA GLY A 24 2.88 -4.40 -1.18
C GLY A 24 4.25 -4.18 -1.83
N ARG A 25 4.41 -3.09 -2.59
CA ARG A 25 5.70 -2.73 -3.22
C ARG A 25 6.80 -2.55 -2.19
N ARG A 26 6.53 -1.80 -1.11
CA ARG A 26 7.53 -1.52 -0.08
C ARG A 26 7.88 -2.75 0.75
N ALA A 27 6.90 -3.58 1.10
CA ALA A 27 7.15 -4.83 1.80
C ALA A 27 8.04 -5.77 0.97
N ALA A 28 7.72 -5.96 -0.32
CA ALA A 28 8.53 -6.81 -1.20
C ALA A 28 9.96 -6.28 -1.34
N ARG A 29 10.12 -4.97 -1.56
CA ARG A 29 11.44 -4.34 -1.67
C ARG A 29 12.27 -4.50 -0.40
N GLN A 30 11.68 -4.22 0.76
CA GLN A 30 12.37 -4.34 2.03
C GLN A 30 12.81 -5.78 2.30
N LEU A 31 11.97 -6.77 2.00
CA LEU A 31 12.34 -8.18 2.16
C LEU A 31 13.54 -8.56 1.28
N ILE A 32 13.54 -8.15 0.02
CA ILE A 32 14.67 -8.42 -0.90
C ILE A 32 15.95 -7.75 -0.39
N GLU A 33 15.87 -6.49 0.04
CA GLU A 33 17.01 -5.74 0.58
C GLU A 33 17.58 -6.38 1.86
N GLN A 34 16.72 -6.97 2.71
CA GLN A 34 17.13 -7.71 3.90
C GLN A 34 17.82 -9.03 3.56
N ILE A 35 17.26 -9.81 2.63
CA ILE A 35 17.85 -11.07 2.18
C ILE A 35 19.22 -10.84 1.53
N ALA A 36 19.38 -9.73 0.81
CA ALA A 36 20.64 -9.32 0.23
C ALA A 36 21.66 -8.79 1.26
N GLY A 37 21.31 -8.74 2.55
CA GLY A 37 22.17 -8.22 3.62
C GLY A 37 22.47 -6.72 3.49
N SER A 38 21.69 -5.99 2.70
CA SER A 38 21.97 -4.60 2.35
C SER A 38 21.34 -3.60 3.31
N VAL A 39 20.30 -4.01 4.06
CA VAL A 39 19.53 -3.10 4.92
C VAL A 39 18.91 -3.84 6.12
N GLU A 40 18.96 -3.21 7.30
CA GLU A 40 18.23 -3.64 8.50
C GLU A 40 16.70 -3.50 8.35
N PRO A 41 15.90 -4.22 9.14
CA PRO A 41 14.45 -4.00 9.22
C PRO A 41 14.07 -2.58 9.60
N ARG A 42 13.15 -2.01 8.82
CA ARG A 42 12.57 -0.68 9.01
C ARG A 42 11.06 -0.79 9.19
N GLN A 43 10.50 0.11 9.98
CA GLN A 43 9.06 0.34 10.00
C GLN A 43 8.72 1.38 8.95
N ILE A 44 7.80 1.06 8.04
CA ILE A 44 7.39 1.95 6.96
C ILE A 44 5.90 2.22 7.10
N VAL A 45 5.53 3.49 7.28
CA VAL A 45 4.13 3.95 7.33
C VAL A 45 3.73 4.41 5.93
N ILE A 46 2.63 3.86 5.41
CA ILE A 46 2.03 4.30 4.15
C ILE A 46 0.88 5.25 4.48
N PRO A 47 0.94 6.52 4.05
CA PRO A 47 -0.16 7.46 4.29
C PRO A 47 -1.36 7.07 3.45
N ALA A 48 -2.55 7.23 4.03
CA ALA A 48 -3.79 7.10 3.29
C ALA A 48 -4.00 8.32 2.36
N ALA A 49 -4.64 8.09 1.22
CA ALA A 49 -5.02 9.12 0.26
C ALA A 49 -6.54 9.15 0.07
N LEU A 50 -7.09 10.35 -0.11
CA LEU A 50 -8.49 10.54 -0.46
C LEU A 50 -8.67 10.37 -1.97
N ASN A 51 -9.65 9.57 -2.39
CA ASN A 51 -10.00 9.25 -3.77
C ASN A 51 -11.48 9.52 -4.04
#